data_AF-A0A969NXH2-F1
#
_entry.id   AF-A0A969NXH2-F1
#
_cell.length_a   1.000
_cell.length_b   1.000
_cell.length_c   1.000
_cell.angle_alpha   90.00
_cell.angle_beta   90.00
_cell.angle_gamma   90.00
#
_symmetry.space_group_name_H-M   'P 1'
#
loop_
_entity.id
_entity.type
_entity.pdbx_description
1 polymer ?
#
loop_
_entity_poly.entity_id
_entity_poly.type
_entity_poly.pdbx_seq_one_letter_code
_entity_poly.pdbx_strand_id
1 'polypeptide(L)'
;MLLAYACAINTSKPLLSISALRHADIGALVTDSIWGKTDWGRDRYYYAREHFGDDRVPTILAALPPDSRVALVATIRSHWIYHYLLGRPDVSFAVLSRGLNSRLKEGQQAAWDAVHRDYDYLLCMGDTCQSLVQHGHGTVEQEYAGQLTTTLLRLVVPPAPE
;
A
#
# COMPACT_ATOMS: atom_id res chain seq x y z
N MET A 1 24.18 15.37 21.11
CA MET A 1 22.79 15.36 21.62
C MET A 1 21.82 16.22 20.81
N LEU A 2 22.23 17.37 20.27
CA LEU A 2 21.36 18.21 19.39
C LEU A 2 20.84 17.46 18.14
N LEU A 3 21.65 16.58 17.54
CA LEU A 3 21.26 15.84 16.33
C LEU A 3 20.14 14.83 16.59
N ALA A 4 20.20 14.09 17.71
CA ALA A 4 19.15 13.15 18.09
C ALA A 4 17.81 13.85 18.39
N TYR A 5 17.85 15.04 18.97
CA TYR A 5 16.66 15.87 19.23
C TYR A 5 16.04 16.41 17.94
N ALA A 6 16.86 16.91 17.01
CA ALA A 6 16.39 17.38 15.71
C ALA A 6 15.79 16.25 14.86
N CYS A 7 16.37 15.05 14.91
CA CYS A 7 15.79 13.88 14.25
C CYS A 7 14.50 13.41 14.93
N ALA A 8 14.45 13.35 16.27
CA ALA A 8 13.30 12.87 17.04
C ALA A 8 12.03 13.75 16.91
N ILE A 9 12.19 15.02 16.54
CA ILE A 9 11.08 15.98 16.49
C ILE A 9 10.96 16.44 15.04
N ASN A 10 10.41 15.56 14.20
CA ASN A 10 10.21 15.77 12.76
C ASN A 10 9.11 16.82 12.46
N THR A 11 9.24 18.02 13.04
CA THR A 11 8.44 19.22 12.75
C THR A 11 9.26 20.46 13.07
N SER A 12 9.16 21.51 12.27
CA SER A 12 9.67 22.85 12.61
C SER A 12 8.83 23.43 13.75
N LYS A 13 9.03 22.97 14.98
CA LYS A 13 8.48 23.62 16.16
C LYS A 13 9.38 24.77 16.58
N PRO A 14 8.82 25.91 17.05
CA PRO A 14 9.63 26.97 17.63
C PRO A 14 10.53 26.34 18.68
N LEU A 15 11.83 26.66 18.65
CA LEU A 15 12.82 26.14 19.57
C LEU A 15 12.29 26.35 21.00
N LEU A 16 11.74 25.28 21.59
CA LEU A 16 11.24 25.33 22.95
C LEU A 16 12.47 25.66 23.80
N SER A 17 12.40 26.77 24.51
CA SER A 17 13.41 27.15 25.49
C SER A 17 13.75 25.94 26.35
N ILE A 18 15.03 25.71 26.63
CA ILE A 18 15.53 24.62 27.48
C ILE A 18 14.77 24.57 28.84
N SER A 19 14.23 25.70 29.30
CA SER A 19 13.38 25.77 30.49
C SER A 19 12.02 25.05 30.37
N ALA A 20 11.43 24.97 29.18
CA ALA A 20 10.19 24.23 28.92
C ALA A 20 10.41 22.70 28.96
N LEU A 21 11.61 22.24 28.58
CA LEU A 21 12.01 20.83 28.68
C LEU A 21 12.23 20.38 30.13
N ARG A 22 12.42 21.30 31.07
CA ARG A 22 12.68 21.00 32.48
C ARG A 22 11.46 20.46 33.24
N HIS A 23 10.26 20.68 32.69
CA HIS A 23 8.98 20.23 33.25
C HIS A 23 8.23 19.28 32.32
N ALA A 24 8.79 18.98 31.15
CA ALA A 24 8.19 18.06 30.21
C ALA A 24 8.56 16.62 30.59
N ASP A 25 7.56 15.75 30.66
CA ASP A 25 7.80 14.32 30.66
C ASP A 25 8.40 13.94 29.28
N ILE A 26 9.72 13.81 29.25
CA ILE A 26 10.48 13.44 28.04
C ILE A 26 10.02 12.07 27.54
N GLY A 27 9.61 11.17 28.44
CA GLY A 27 9.04 9.88 28.08
C GLY A 27 7.78 10.05 27.24
N ALA A 28 6.83 10.84 27.74
CA ALA A 28 5.59 11.16 27.02
C ALA A 28 5.85 11.86 25.67
N LEU A 29 6.80 12.80 25.61
CA LEU A 29 7.17 13.48 24.35
C LEU A 29 7.73 12.51 23.31
N VAL A 30 8.53 11.52 23.73
CA VAL A 30 9.10 10.52 22.83
C VAL A 30 8.02 9.52 22.39
N THR A 31 7.16 9.05 23.28
CA THR A 31 6.07 8.12 22.93
C THR A 31 5.06 8.75 21.98
N ASP A 32 4.75 10.04 22.15
CA ASP A 32 3.80 10.76 21.30
C ASP A 32 4.42 11.26 19.99
N SER A 33 5.75 11.26 19.89
CA SER A 33 6.46 11.59 18.65
C SER A 33 6.22 10.55 17.57
N ILE A 34 6.49 10.93 16.32
CA ILE A 34 6.38 9.97 15.22
C ILE A 34 7.30 8.76 15.39
N TRP A 35 8.47 8.93 16.02
CA TRP A 35 9.38 7.83 16.27
C TRP A 35 8.85 6.88 17.33
N GLY A 36 8.23 7.38 18.40
CA GLY A 36 7.55 6.53 19.38
C GLY A 36 6.41 5.73 18.73
N LYS A 37 5.58 6.42 17.95
CA LYS A 37 4.41 5.84 17.28
C LYS A 37 4.76 4.79 16.21
N THR A 38 5.91 4.91 15.55
CA THR A 38 6.35 3.99 14.50
C THR A 38 7.37 2.94 14.97
N ASP A 39 7.55 2.76 16.30
CA ASP A 39 8.65 1.97 16.86
C ASP A 39 10.00 2.27 16.19
N TRP A 40 10.37 3.56 16.21
CA TRP A 40 11.57 4.10 15.60
C TRP A 40 11.69 3.78 14.10
N GLY A 41 10.55 3.75 13.39
CA GLY A 41 10.47 3.43 11.97
C GLY A 41 10.46 1.93 11.65
N ARG A 42 10.42 1.05 12.66
CA ARG A 42 10.26 -0.40 12.44
C ARG A 42 8.84 -0.75 11.99
N ASP A 43 7.84 -0.05 12.51
CA ASP A 43 6.48 -0.13 11.99
C ASP A 43 6.34 0.70 10.72
N ARG A 44 6.65 0.07 9.58
CA ARG A 44 6.52 0.69 8.24
C ARG A 44 5.07 0.87 7.79
N TYR A 45 4.11 0.25 8.49
CA TYR A 45 2.69 0.26 8.13
C TYR A 45 1.88 1.24 8.97
N TYR A 46 2.45 1.81 10.04
CA TYR A 46 1.80 2.77 10.94
C TYR A 46 0.87 3.76 10.21
N TYR A 47 1.42 4.53 9.27
CA TYR A 47 0.64 5.54 8.53
C TYR A 47 -0.46 4.96 7.66
N ALA A 48 -0.25 3.79 7.07
CA ALA A 48 -1.29 3.13 6.29
C ALA A 48 -2.43 2.68 7.20
N ARG A 49 -2.12 2.15 8.40
CA ARG A 49 -3.13 1.74 9.39
C ARG A 49 -3.92 2.93 9.91
N GLU A 50 -3.24 4.04 10.23
CA GLU A 50 -3.90 5.29 10.63
C GLU A 50 -4.79 5.85 9.51
N HIS A 51 -4.37 5.71 8.24
CA HIS A 51 -5.14 6.21 7.11
C HIS A 51 -6.36 5.34 6.79
N PHE A 52 -6.19 4.02 6.70
CA PHE A 52 -7.25 3.09 6.30
C PHE A 52 -8.14 2.66 7.48
N GLY A 53 -7.66 2.80 8.72
CA GLY A 53 -8.32 2.29 9.92
C GLY A 53 -8.25 0.78 10.06
N ASP A 54 -7.38 0.09 9.32
CA ASP A 54 -7.25 -1.37 9.31
C ASP A 54 -5.83 -1.87 8.94
N ASP A 55 -5.62 -3.18 9.04
CA ASP A 55 -4.35 -3.88 8.73
C ASP A 55 -4.29 -4.37 7.26
N ARG A 56 -4.97 -3.72 6.30
CA ARG A 56 -5.05 -4.23 4.92
C ARG A 56 -3.70 -4.39 4.24
N VAL A 57 -2.78 -3.45 4.45
CA VAL A 57 -1.45 -3.47 3.81
C VAL A 57 -0.64 -4.68 4.25
N PRO A 58 -0.34 -4.87 5.56
CA PRO A 58 0.42 -6.04 5.99
C PRO A 58 -0.28 -7.35 5.64
N THR A 59 -1.62 -7.40 5.64
CA THR A 59 -2.35 -8.63 5.29
C THR A 59 -2.25 -8.97 3.81
N ILE A 60 -2.45 -7.99 2.91
CA ILE A 60 -2.28 -8.19 1.46
C ILE A 60 -0.85 -8.62 1.16
N LEU A 61 0.13 -7.97 1.79
CA LEU A 61 1.54 -8.33 1.60
C LEU A 61 1.86 -9.72 2.11
N ALA A 62 1.22 -10.21 3.18
CA ALA A 62 1.40 -11.57 3.68
C ALA A 62 0.79 -12.63 2.74
N ALA A 63 -0.27 -12.28 1.99
CA ALA A 63 -0.93 -13.18 1.04
C ALA A 63 -0.11 -13.43 -0.24
N LEU A 64 0.86 -12.57 -0.56
CA LEU A 64 1.68 -12.68 -1.77
C LEU A 64 2.83 -13.69 -1.58
N PRO A 65 2.91 -14.73 -2.42
CA PRO A 65 4.07 -15.61 -2.48
C PRO A 65 5.36 -14.83 -2.79
N PRO A 66 6.54 -15.31 -2.35
CA PRO A 66 7.82 -14.78 -2.80
C PRO A 66 7.92 -14.76 -4.33
N ASP A 67 8.68 -13.81 -4.87
CA ASP A 67 8.94 -13.61 -6.32
C ASP A 67 7.70 -13.31 -7.18
N SER A 68 6.54 -13.08 -6.57
CA SER A 68 5.31 -12.73 -7.30
C SER A 68 5.46 -11.43 -8.07
N ARG A 69 4.91 -11.39 -9.28
CA ARG A 69 4.79 -10.18 -10.11
C ARG A 69 3.42 -9.57 -9.93
N VAL A 70 3.35 -8.39 -9.33
CA VAL A 70 2.09 -7.73 -8.96
C VAL A 70 1.92 -6.45 -9.74
N ALA A 71 0.84 -6.39 -10.53
CA ALA A 71 0.43 -5.18 -11.23
C ALA A 71 -0.45 -4.32 -10.32
N LEU A 72 -0.06 -3.06 -10.11
CA LEU A 72 -0.83 -2.08 -9.35
C LEU A 72 -1.81 -1.37 -10.27
N VAL A 73 -3.10 -1.57 -10.00
CA VAL A 73 -4.19 -0.81 -10.61
C VAL A 73 -4.59 0.30 -9.66
N ALA A 74 -4.07 1.49 -9.94
CA ALA A 74 -4.25 2.67 -9.11
C ALA A 74 -4.89 3.81 -9.92
N THR A 75 -5.57 4.72 -9.24
CA THR A 75 -5.91 6.02 -9.81
C THR A 75 -4.74 6.98 -9.62
N ILE A 76 -4.73 8.09 -10.36
CA ILE A 76 -3.75 9.19 -10.17
C ILE A 76 -3.78 9.75 -8.73
N ARG A 77 -4.86 9.51 -7.98
CA ARG A 77 -5.02 9.94 -6.58
C ARG A 77 -4.61 8.88 -5.55
N SER A 78 -4.13 7.71 -5.96
CA SER A 78 -3.79 6.63 -5.02
C SER A 78 -2.38 6.83 -4.44
N HIS A 79 -2.18 7.88 -3.64
CA HIS A 79 -0.90 8.23 -3.03
C HIS A 79 -0.35 7.13 -2.09
N TRP A 80 -1.23 6.22 -1.66
CA TRP A 80 -0.96 5.18 -0.68
C TRP A 80 -0.35 3.90 -1.27
N ILE A 81 -0.05 3.87 -2.59
CA ILE A 81 0.60 2.74 -3.24
C ILE A 81 1.96 2.39 -2.59
N TYR A 82 2.64 3.39 -2.03
CA TYR A 82 4.01 3.28 -1.54
C TYR A 82 4.16 2.24 -0.40
N HIS A 83 3.14 2.10 0.45
CA HIS A 83 3.21 1.14 1.56
C HIS A 83 3.23 -0.31 1.08
N TYR A 84 2.68 -0.60 -0.09
CA TYR A 84 2.76 -1.92 -0.72
C TYR A 84 4.15 -2.16 -1.32
N LEU A 85 4.76 -1.13 -1.90
CA LEU A 85 6.10 -1.21 -2.52
C LEU A 85 7.23 -1.45 -1.51
N LEU A 86 7.06 -0.98 -0.27
CA LEU A 86 8.13 -1.01 0.73
C LEU A 86 8.22 -2.29 1.57
N GLY A 87 7.12 -3.03 1.67
CA GLY A 87 6.99 -4.08 2.67
C GLY A 87 7.57 -5.43 2.25
N ARG A 88 7.74 -5.67 0.95
CA ARG A 88 8.18 -6.95 0.36
C ARG A 88 9.18 -6.71 -0.77
N PRO A 89 10.49 -6.66 -0.49
CA PRO A 89 11.52 -6.45 -1.51
C PRO A 89 11.67 -7.66 -2.46
N ASP A 90 11.16 -8.82 -2.05
CA ASP A 90 11.10 -10.07 -2.81
C ASP A 90 9.89 -10.15 -3.76
N VAL A 91 9.01 -9.16 -3.76
CA VAL A 91 7.84 -9.10 -4.65
C VAL A 91 8.04 -7.98 -5.66
N SER A 92 7.85 -8.27 -6.95
CA SER A 92 8.01 -7.29 -8.02
C SER A 92 6.70 -6.55 -8.26
N PHE A 93 6.61 -5.33 -7.75
CA PHE A 93 5.47 -4.45 -8.02
C PHE A 93 5.72 -3.55 -9.24
N ALA A 94 4.73 -3.45 -10.12
CA ALA A 94 4.75 -2.50 -11.24
C ALA A 94 3.43 -1.74 -11.35
N VAL A 95 3.52 -0.43 -11.54
CA VAL A 95 2.32 0.40 -11.78
C VAL A 95 1.91 0.28 -13.25
N LEU A 96 0.66 -0.13 -13.49
CA LEU A 96 0.17 -0.21 -14.85
C LEU A 96 0.03 1.18 -15.49
N SER A 97 0.38 1.27 -16.77
CA SER A 97 0.18 2.49 -17.55
C SER A 97 -1.31 2.87 -17.60
N ARG A 98 -1.59 4.17 -17.70
CA ARG A 98 -2.97 4.68 -17.76
C ARG A 98 -3.78 4.03 -18.88
N GLY A 99 -3.18 3.84 -20.06
CA GLY A 99 -3.85 3.22 -21.20
C GLY A 99 -4.19 1.74 -20.97
N LEU A 100 -3.28 0.97 -20.36
CA LEU A 100 -3.57 -0.43 -20.04
C LEU A 100 -4.65 -0.54 -18.95
N ASN A 101 -4.58 0.31 -17.93
CA ASN A 101 -5.58 0.39 -16.86
C ASN A 101 -6.99 0.71 -17.41
N SER A 102 -7.12 1.67 -18.34
CA SER A 102 -8.40 1.96 -19.01
C SER A 102 -8.95 0.76 -19.78
N ARG A 103 -8.12 0.07 -20.57
CA ARG A 103 -8.56 -1.08 -21.37
C ARG A 103 -8.98 -2.28 -20.50
N LEU A 104 -8.33 -2.51 -19.36
CA LEU A 104 -8.74 -3.53 -18.40
C LEU A 104 -10.12 -3.24 -17.81
N LYS A 105 -10.40 -1.98 -17.48
CA LYS A 105 -11.70 -1.55 -16.95
C LYS A 105 -12.83 -1.64 -17.96
N GLU A 106 -12.51 -1.54 -19.25
CA GLU A 106 -13.45 -1.74 -20.35
C GLU A 106 -13.64 -3.23 -20.68
N GLY A 107 -12.96 -4.14 -19.97
CA GLY A 107 -13.05 -5.57 -20.22
C GLY A 107 -12.38 -6.02 -21.52
N GLN A 108 -11.43 -5.25 -22.07
CA GLN A 108 -10.77 -5.62 -23.31
C GLN A 108 -9.89 -6.86 -23.12
N GLN A 109 -10.21 -7.94 -23.83
CA GLN A 109 -9.50 -9.22 -23.72
C GLN A 109 -7.99 -9.08 -23.94
N ALA A 110 -7.57 -8.33 -24.97
CA ALA A 110 -6.14 -8.14 -25.27
C ALA A 110 -5.36 -7.45 -24.12
N ALA A 111 -6.03 -6.63 -23.31
CA ALA A 111 -5.43 -6.03 -22.13
C ALA A 111 -5.28 -7.06 -21.00
N TRP A 112 -6.28 -7.91 -20.80
CA TRP A 112 -6.23 -9.01 -19.84
C TRP A 112 -5.18 -10.05 -20.23
N ASP A 113 -5.03 -10.38 -21.52
CA ASP A 113 -3.99 -11.30 -22.00
C ASP A 113 -2.58 -10.75 -21.76
N ALA A 114 -2.39 -9.44 -21.96
CA ALA A 114 -1.12 -8.78 -21.67
C ALA A 114 -0.79 -8.83 -20.17
N VAL A 115 -1.78 -8.61 -19.32
CA VAL A 115 -1.59 -8.68 -17.86
C VAL A 115 -1.30 -10.10 -17.39
N HIS A 116 -2.02 -11.11 -17.87
CA HIS A 116 -1.79 -12.52 -17.51
C HIS A 116 -0.40 -13.03 -17.89
N ARG A 117 0.16 -12.51 -18.98
CA ARG A 117 1.51 -12.87 -19.41
C ARG A 117 2.59 -12.36 -18.45
N ASP A 118 2.42 -11.12 -17.98
CA ASP A 118 3.48 -10.38 -17.31
C ASP A 118 3.33 -10.39 -15.77
N TYR A 119 2.15 -10.71 -15.24
CA TYR A 119 1.83 -10.61 -13.82
C TYR A 119 1.05 -11.81 -13.31
N ASP A 120 1.22 -12.10 -12.02
CA ASP A 120 0.55 -13.18 -11.31
C ASP A 120 -0.64 -12.65 -10.49
N TYR A 121 -0.57 -11.37 -10.08
CA TYR A 121 -1.62 -10.70 -9.31
C TYR A 121 -1.92 -9.30 -9.82
N LEU A 122 -3.16 -8.86 -9.63
CA LEU A 122 -3.56 -7.46 -9.68
C LEU A 122 -3.89 -6.97 -8.28
N LEU A 123 -3.17 -5.94 -7.83
CA LEU A 123 -3.54 -5.20 -6.63
C LEU A 123 -4.23 -3.90 -7.06
N CYS A 124 -5.53 -3.86 -6.82
CA CYS A 124 -6.36 -2.72 -7.15
C CYS A 124 -6.67 -1.87 -5.91
N MET A 125 -6.62 -0.53 -6.08
CA MET A 125 -6.91 0.43 -5.02
C MET A 125 -7.90 1.52 -5.48
N GLY A 126 -8.97 1.69 -4.71
CA GLY A 126 -10.04 2.65 -4.88
C GLY A 126 -11.22 2.11 -5.72
N ASP A 127 -12.03 3.03 -6.24
CA ASP A 127 -13.25 2.75 -7.01
C ASP A 127 -12.99 1.92 -8.29
N THR A 128 -11.73 1.79 -8.68
CA THR A 128 -11.31 1.05 -9.87
C THR A 128 -11.46 -0.45 -9.77
N CYS A 129 -11.78 -0.99 -8.58
CA CYS A 129 -11.75 -2.43 -8.33
C CYS A 129 -13.06 -3.11 -8.67
N GLN A 130 -14.17 -2.40 -8.58
CA GLN A 130 -15.49 -2.98 -8.80
C GLN A 130 -15.68 -3.43 -10.26
N SER A 131 -15.24 -2.63 -11.23
CA SER A 131 -15.31 -3.00 -12.65
C SER A 131 -14.38 -4.18 -12.98
N LEU A 132 -13.18 -4.23 -12.39
CA LEU A 132 -12.26 -5.33 -12.62
C LEU A 132 -12.79 -6.67 -12.10
N VAL A 133 -13.40 -6.67 -10.91
CA VAL A 133 -14.05 -7.87 -10.34
C VAL A 133 -15.22 -8.33 -11.22
N GLN A 134 -16.04 -7.38 -11.70
CA GLN A 134 -17.19 -7.69 -12.57
C GLN A 134 -16.77 -8.36 -13.88
N HIS A 135 -15.59 -8.04 -14.42
CA HIS A 135 -15.09 -8.64 -15.66
C HIS A 135 -14.43 -10.02 -15.45
N GLY A 136 -14.28 -10.51 -14.21
CA GLY A 136 -14.16 -11.95 -13.93
C GLY A 136 -12.92 -12.70 -14.42
N HIS A 137 -11.85 -12.00 -14.83
CA HIS A 137 -10.61 -12.64 -15.33
C HIS A 137 -9.63 -13.10 -14.23
N GLY A 138 -10.12 -13.32 -13.01
CA GLY A 138 -9.30 -13.75 -11.88
C GLY A 138 -10.13 -14.11 -10.66
N THR A 139 -9.47 -14.64 -9.64
CA THR A 139 -10.10 -14.97 -8.35
C THR A 139 -9.74 -13.90 -7.33
N VAL A 140 -10.74 -13.39 -6.60
CA VAL A 140 -10.51 -12.50 -5.48
C VAL A 140 -9.88 -13.30 -4.34
N GLU A 141 -8.63 -12.97 -3.99
CA GLU A 141 -7.93 -13.59 -2.86
C GLU A 141 -8.20 -12.81 -1.57
N GLN A 142 -8.25 -11.47 -1.67
CA GLN A 142 -8.44 -10.60 -0.51
C GLN A 142 -9.18 -9.32 -0.92
N GLU A 143 -10.17 -8.91 -0.13
CA GLU A 143 -10.92 -7.67 -0.32
C GLU A 143 -11.11 -6.92 1.00
N TYR A 144 -10.89 -5.61 0.98
CA TYR A 144 -11.13 -4.72 2.10
C TYR A 144 -12.10 -3.62 1.69
N ALA A 145 -13.24 -3.58 2.39
CA ALA A 145 -14.26 -2.56 2.24
C ALA A 145 -13.94 -1.35 3.15
N GLY A 146 -14.07 -0.13 2.62
CA GLY A 146 -13.87 1.13 3.33
C GLY A 146 -14.18 2.33 2.43
N GLN A 147 -13.82 3.55 2.83
CA GLN A 147 -13.92 4.73 1.94
C GLN A 147 -13.12 4.56 0.63
N LEU A 148 -12.10 3.70 0.65
CA LEU A 148 -11.36 3.24 -0.53
C LEU A 148 -11.41 1.71 -0.54
N THR A 149 -12.02 1.11 -1.57
CA THR A 149 -11.97 -0.35 -1.75
C THR A 149 -10.55 -0.78 -2.12
N THR A 150 -10.02 -1.83 -1.51
CA THR A 150 -8.73 -2.42 -1.92
C THR A 150 -8.92 -3.91 -2.14
N THR A 151 -8.50 -4.39 -3.31
CA THR A 151 -8.75 -5.77 -3.73
C THR A 151 -7.48 -6.37 -4.31
N LEU A 152 -7.11 -7.56 -3.84
CA LEU A 152 -6.09 -8.40 -4.43
C LEU A 152 -6.76 -9.50 -5.25
N LEU A 153 -6.47 -9.50 -6.55
CA LEU A 153 -6.95 -10.48 -7.51
C LEU A 153 -5.79 -11.37 -7.92
N ARG A 154 -5.95 -12.68 -7.79
CA ARG A 154 -5.07 -13.64 -8.43
C ARG A 154 -5.49 -13.82 -9.88
N LEU A 155 -4.54 -13.67 -10.79
CA LEU A 155 -4.75 -13.93 -12.20
C LEU A 155 -4.68 -15.44 -12.40
N VAL A 156 -5.76 -16.01 -12.92
CA VAL A 156 -5.85 -17.45 -13.18
C VAL A 156 -5.91 -17.61 -14.68
N VAL A 157 -4.87 -18.22 -15.25
CA VAL A 157 -4.89 -18.54 -16.69
C VAL A 157 -6.03 -19.53 -16.93
N PRO A 158 -7.01 -19.20 -17.81
CA PRO A 158 -8.08 -20.12 -18.11
C PRO A 158 -7.51 -21.41 -18.74
N PRO A 159 -8.07 -22.59 -18.42
CA PRO A 159 -7.64 -23.82 -19.06
C PRO A 159 -7.81 -23.70 -20.58
N ALA A 160 -6.84 -24.23 -21.34
CA ALA A 160 -6.90 -24.21 -22.80
C ALA A 160 -8.19 -24.90 -23.28
N PRO A 161 -8.86 -24.39 -24.32
CA PRO A 161 -9.99 -25.09 -24.93
C PRO A 161 -9.48 -26.41 -25.51
N GLU A 162 -10.10 -27.51 -25.10
CA GLU A 162 -9.91 -28.85 -25.67
C GLU A 162 -10.41 -28.93 -27.12
#